data_AF-A0AAU2VHL8-F1
#
_entry.id   AF-A0AAU2VHL8-F1
#
_cell.length_a   1.000
_cell.length_b   1.000
_cell.length_c   1.000
_cell.angle_alpha   90.00
_cell.angle_beta   90.00
_cell.angle_gamma   90.00
#
_symmetry.space_group_name_H-M   'P 1'
#
loop_
_entity.id
_entity.type
_entity.pdbx_description
1 polymer ?
#
loop_
_entity_poly.entity_id
_entity_poly.type
_entity_poly.pdbx_seq_one_letter_code
_entity_poly.pdbx_strand_id
1 'polypeptide(L)'
;MRRSPKPHLTPTLSLQHGRLRDLERKVDLLLDHLGVEEPPILGMERVHELLRQGKKIEAIKVYRQLTGEGLKESKDAVERMS
;
A
#
# COMPACT_ATOMS: atom_id res chain seq x y z
N MET A 1 -0.89 -32.56 -34.16
CA MET A 1 -0.55 -31.52 -33.15
C MET A 1 -1.83 -30.85 -32.66
N ARG A 2 -2.30 -31.20 -31.46
CA ARG A 2 -3.47 -30.56 -30.84
C ARG A 2 -3.00 -29.23 -30.22
N ARG A 3 -3.56 -28.10 -30.66
CA ARG A 3 -3.33 -26.79 -30.04
C ARG A 3 -4.28 -26.64 -28.86
N SER A 4 -3.75 -26.59 -27.65
CA SER A 4 -4.53 -26.30 -26.43
C SER A 4 -4.94 -24.81 -26.41
N PRO A 5 -6.17 -24.46 -25.99
CA PRO A 5 -6.59 -23.07 -25.87
C PRO A 5 -6.01 -22.44 -24.60
N LYS A 6 -5.62 -21.16 -24.66
CA LYS A 6 -5.17 -20.39 -23.49
C LYS A 6 -6.38 -20.02 -22.62
N PRO A 7 -6.31 -20.18 -21.29
CA PRO A 7 -7.40 -19.82 -20.39
C PRO A 7 -7.55 -18.29 -20.36
N HIS A 8 -8.73 -17.83 -20.73
CA HIS A 8 -9.19 -16.46 -20.55
C HIS A 8 -9.59 -16.33 -19.08
N LEU A 9 -8.90 -15.47 -18.32
CA LEU A 9 -9.31 -15.15 -16.94
C LEU A 9 -10.69 -14.48 -17.00
N THR A 10 -11.67 -15.06 -16.31
CA THR A 10 -13.03 -14.53 -16.19
C THR A 10 -13.05 -13.29 -15.27
N PRO A 11 -13.92 -12.29 -15.52
CA PRO A 11 -14.07 -11.13 -14.67
C PRO A 11 -15.01 -11.46 -13.49
N THR A 12 -14.53 -12.19 -12.49
CA THR A 12 -15.35 -12.56 -11.31
C THR A 12 -15.20 -11.58 -10.12
N LEU A 13 -14.37 -10.55 -10.25
CA LEU A 13 -14.01 -9.63 -9.16
C LEU A 13 -14.82 -8.31 -9.18
N SER A 14 -16.16 -8.35 -9.24
CA SER A 14 -16.96 -7.11 -9.16
C SER A 14 -17.83 -7.00 -7.89
N LEU A 15 -18.25 -8.13 -7.29
CA LEU A 15 -19.12 -8.13 -6.10
C LEU A 15 -18.38 -8.08 -4.75
N GLN A 16 -17.09 -8.47 -4.69
CA GLN A 16 -16.33 -8.50 -3.42
C GLN A 16 -15.79 -7.14 -2.98
N HIS A 17 -15.66 -6.16 -3.90
CA HIS A 17 -15.06 -4.86 -3.58
C HIS A 17 -15.99 -3.93 -2.77
N GLY A 18 -17.31 -4.15 -2.78
CA GLY A 18 -18.26 -3.33 -2.01
C GLY A 18 -18.12 -3.55 -0.51
N ARG A 19 -18.09 -4.82 -0.08
CA ARG A 19 -18.00 -5.18 1.33
C ARG A 19 -16.69 -4.75 1.98
N LEU A 20 -15.59 -4.77 1.23
CA LEU A 20 -14.30 -4.28 1.72
C LEU A 20 -14.34 -2.76 1.97
N ARG A 21 -14.86 -1.98 1.02
CA ARG A 21 -15.03 -0.53 1.18
C ARG A 21 -15.96 -0.15 2.34
N ASP A 22 -17.04 -0.90 2.51
CA ASP A 22 -17.94 -0.69 3.65
C ASP A 22 -17.28 -0.99 4.99
N LEU A 23 -16.36 -1.95 5.01
CA LEU A 23 -15.58 -2.27 6.20
C LEU A 23 -14.55 -1.19 6.49
N GLU A 24 -13.76 -0.77 5.50
CA GLU A 24 -12.79 0.33 5.60
C GLU A 24 -13.47 1.59 6.18
N ARG A 25 -14.60 2.01 5.59
CA ARG A 25 -15.36 3.17 6.08
C ARG A 25 -15.81 3.02 7.54
N LYS A 26 -16.24 1.83 7.95
CA LYS A 26 -16.69 1.60 9.34
C LYS A 26 -15.51 1.62 10.31
N VAL A 27 -14.36 1.08 9.90
CA VAL A 27 -13.13 1.12 10.70
C VAL A 27 -12.71 2.56 10.91
N ASP A 28 -12.68 3.38 9.86
CA ASP A 28 -12.34 4.81 9.97
C ASP A 28 -13.24 5.54 10.99
N LEU A 29 -14.56 5.32 10.92
CA LEU A 29 -15.52 5.92 11.86
C LEU A 29 -15.31 5.43 13.31
N LEU A 30 -14.91 4.18 13.50
CA LEU A 30 -14.64 3.64 14.83
C LEU A 30 -13.32 4.19 15.39
N LEU A 31 -12.29 4.30 14.58
CA LEU A 31 -11.00 4.87 14.99
C LEU A 31 -11.16 6.33 15.40
N ASP A 32 -11.89 7.12 14.61
CA ASP A 32 -12.23 8.53 14.92
C ASP A 32 -13.03 8.63 16.22
N HIS A 33 -14.08 7.82 16.37
CA HIS A 33 -14.92 7.83 17.57
C HIS A 33 -14.15 7.46 18.84
N LEU A 34 -13.19 6.53 18.74
CA LEU A 34 -12.37 6.08 19.86
C LEU A 34 -11.17 7.01 20.13
N GLY A 35 -10.92 8.01 19.27
CA GLY A 35 -9.75 8.88 19.36
C GLY A 35 -8.43 8.12 19.22
N VAL A 36 -8.42 7.02 18.46
CA VAL A 36 -7.22 6.21 18.24
C VAL A 36 -6.45 6.81 17.08
N GLU A 37 -5.30 7.42 17.38
CA GLU A 37 -4.32 7.77 16.36
C GLU A 37 -3.65 6.49 15.85
N GLU A 38 -3.56 6.34 14.53
CA GLU A 38 -2.80 5.24 13.94
C GLU A 38 -1.35 5.34 14.42
N PRO A 39 -0.80 4.28 15.05
CA PRO A 39 0.56 4.32 15.52
C PRO A 39 1.50 4.50 14.33
N PRO A 40 2.55 5.32 14.46
CA PRO A 40 3.50 5.52 13.38
C PRO A 40 4.09 4.17 12.99
N ILE A 41 4.17 3.94 11.67
CA ILE A 41 4.76 2.71 11.14
C ILE A 41 6.21 2.63 11.61
N LEU A 42 6.49 1.62 12.45
CA LEU A 42 7.81 1.40 13.03
C LEU A 42 8.84 1.26 11.92
N GLY A 43 9.90 2.08 11.97
CA GLY A 43 10.97 2.07 10.96
C GLY A 43 10.89 3.19 9.91
N MET A 44 9.87 4.04 9.92
CA MET A 44 9.79 5.22 9.03
C MET A 44 10.96 6.20 9.20
N GLU A 45 11.53 6.29 10.41
CA GLU A 45 12.80 7.00 10.69
C GLU A 45 13.89 6.68 9.66
N ARG A 46 14.02 5.39 9.29
CA ARG A 46 15.03 4.93 8.33
C ARG A 46 14.77 5.44 6.92
N VAL A 47 13.51 5.59 6.53
CA VAL A 47 13.14 6.16 5.22
C VAL A 47 13.58 7.62 5.15
N HIS A 48 13.31 8.41 6.19
CA HIS A 48 13.74 9.80 6.27
C HIS A 48 15.27 9.95 6.29
N GLU A 49 15.98 9.08 7.00
CA GLU A 49 17.44 9.08 7.00
C GLU A 49 18.03 8.84 5.61
N LEU A 50 17.49 7.84 4.88
CA LEU A 50 17.92 7.53 3.51
C LEU A 50 17.61 8.67 2.54
N LEU A 51 16.48 9.35 2.71
CA LEU A 51 16.13 10.54 1.94
C LEU A 51 17.13 11.69 2.18
N ARG A 52 17.48 11.96 3.44
CA ARG A 52 18.50 12.97 3.79
C ARG A 52 19.87 12.65 3.21
N GLN A 53 20.18 11.37 3.01
CA GLN A 53 21.41 10.91 2.37
C GLN A 53 21.33 10.90 0.82
N GLY A 54 20.21 11.31 0.23
CA GLY A 54 19.98 11.26 -1.23
C GLY A 54 19.76 9.84 -1.78
N LYS A 55 19.61 8.83 -0.93
CA LYS A 55 19.47 7.41 -1.31
C LYS A 55 18.02 7.03 -1.59
N LYS A 56 17.42 7.70 -2.58
CA LYS A 56 15.98 7.61 -2.88
C LYS A 56 15.49 6.19 -3.22
N ILE A 57 16.28 5.41 -3.96
CA ILE A 57 15.93 4.03 -4.33
C ILE A 57 15.85 3.14 -3.08
N GLU A 58 16.79 3.30 -2.15
CA GLU A 58 16.80 2.56 -0.89
C GLU A 58 15.64 2.98 0.01
N ALA A 59 15.31 4.28 0.06
CA ALA A 59 14.14 4.78 0.77
C ALA A 59 12.83 4.16 0.24
N ILE A 60 12.65 4.07 -1.09
CA ILE A 60 11.50 3.41 -1.72
C ILE A 60 11.44 1.93 -1.35
N LYS A 61 12.59 1.24 -1.33
CA LYS A 61 12.66 -0.18 -0.97
C LYS A 61 12.23 -0.40 0.49
N VAL A 62 12.72 0.42 1.41
CA VAL A 62 12.37 0.34 2.83
C VAL A 62 10.89 0.70 3.04
N TYR A 63 10.41 1.80 2.45
CA TYR A 63 9.01 2.20 2.52
C TYR A 63 8.08 1.06 2.08
N ARG A 64 8.39 0.42 0.95
CA ARG A 64 7.60 -0.72 0.44
C ARG A 64 7.57 -1.92 1.39
N GLN A 65 8.67 -2.17 2.09
CA GLN A 65 8.74 -3.26 3.07
C GLN A 65 7.93 -2.95 4.33
N LEU A 66 7.84 -1.67 4.70
CA LEU A 66 7.10 -1.21 5.87
C LEU A 66 5.59 -1.13 5.62
N THR A 67 5.16 -0.66 4.45
CA THR A 67 3.75 -0.42 4.14
C THR A 67 3.10 -1.55 3.33
N GLY A 68 3.90 -2.37 2.64
CA GLY A 68 3.39 -3.41 1.73
C GLY A 68 2.78 -2.86 0.44
N GLU A 69 2.89 -1.54 0.19
CA GLU A 69 2.36 -0.90 -1.00
C GLU A 69 3.02 -1.40 -2.29
N GLY A 70 2.40 -1.09 -3.44
CA GLY A 70 3.00 -1.34 -4.74
C GLY A 70 4.21 -0.42 -5.00
N LEU A 71 5.02 -0.75 -6.02
CA LEU A 71 6.22 0.01 -6.36
C LEU A 71 5.90 1.45 -6.78
N LYS A 72 4.78 1.64 -7.49
CA LYS A 72 4.36 2.96 -7.95
C LYS A 72 3.95 3.83 -6.77
N GLU A 73 3.09 3.30 -5.90
CA GLU A 73 2.56 3.95 -4.72
C GLU A 73 3.70 4.31 -3.75
N SER A 74 4.62 3.37 -3.53
CA SER A 74 5.81 3.59 -2.71
C SER A 74 6.72 4.68 -3.27
N LYS A 75 6.92 4.72 -4.59
CA LYS A 75 7.70 5.76 -5.24
C LYS A 75 7.03 7.13 -5.03
N ASP A 76 5.74 7.22 -5.33
CA ASP A 76 4.98 8.46 -5.24
C ASP A 76 4.96 8.98 -3.78
N ALA A 77 4.82 8.09 -2.80
CA ALA A 77 4.89 8.44 -1.38
C ALA A 77 6.26 9.01 -0.99
N VAL A 78 7.34 8.32 -1.35
CA VAL A 78 8.71 8.78 -1.06
C VAL A 78 9.06 10.07 -1.83
N GLU A 79 8.49 10.29 -3.02
CA GLU A 79 8.62 11.55 -3.75
C GLU A 79 7.96 12.73 -3.05
N ARG A 80 6.84 12.52 -2.35
CA ARG A 80 6.19 13.57 -1.54
C ARG A 80 6.94 13.89 -0.24
N MET A 81 7.80 12.98 0.22
CA MET A 81 8.59 13.12 1.45
C MET A 81 9.98 13.75 1.23
N SER A 82 10.44 13.80 -0.02
CA SER A 82 11.76 14.27 -0.43
C SER A 82 11.74 15.74 -0.80
#